data_AF-A0A920DNV6-F1
#
_entry.id   AF-A0A920DNV6-F1
#
_cell.length_a   1.000
_cell.length_b   1.000
_cell.length_c   1.000
_cell.angle_alpha   90.00
_cell.angle_beta   90.00
_cell.angle_gamma   90.00
#
_symmetry.space_group_name_H-M   'P 1'
#
loop_
_entity.id
_entity.type
_entity.pdbx_description
1 polymer ?
#
loop_
_entity_poly.entity_id
_entity_poly.type
_entity_poly.pdbx_seq_one_letter_code
_entity_poly.pdbx_strand_id
1 'polypeptide(L)' 'MQVSRVRTINGKEITMLSEILNEINHPLLQLLGGKNFNQNKSNFNLANKASCIVVGGGLQIFFKAAWI' A
#
# COMPACT_ATOMS: atom_id res chain seq x y z
N MET A 1 -7.83 -19.27 26.72
CA MET A 1 -7.66 -17.84 27.07
C MET A 1 -6.69 -17.26 26.04
N GLN A 2 -7.19 -16.51 25.05
CA GLN A 2 -6.38 -16.00 23.94
C GLN A 2 -5.76 -14.66 24.39
N VAL A 3 -4.43 -14.60 24.52
CA VAL A 3 -3.72 -13.37 24.89
C VAL A 3 -3.63 -12.49 23.66
N SER A 4 -4.53 -11.51 23.57
CA SER A 4 -4.46 -10.46 22.56
C SER A 4 -3.25 -9.58 22.83
N ARG A 5 -2.20 -9.68 22.00
CA ARG A 5 -1.09 -8.72 22.02
C ARG A 5 -1.63 -7.34 21.66
N VAL A 6 -1.80 -6.47 22.67
CA VAL A 6 -2.04 -5.04 22.43
C VAL A 6 -0.76 -4.48 21.82
N ARG A 7 -0.78 -4.21 20.51
CA ARG A 7 0.32 -3.50 19.85
C ARG A 7 0.14 -2.02 20.19
N THR A 8 1.07 -1.46 20.95
CA THR A 8 1.15 0.00 21.13
C THR A 8 1.51 0.60 19.77
N ILE A 9 0.53 1.19 19.09
CA ILE A 9 0.75 1.89 17.83
C ILE A 9 1.26 3.30 18.18
N ASN A 10 2.38 3.70 17.60
CA ASN A 10 2.99 4.99 17.89
C ASN A 10 2.10 6.13 17.34
N GLY A 11 1.72 7.08 18.17
CA GLY A 11 0.85 8.20 17.76
C GLY A 11 1.40 8.98 16.56
N LYS A 12 2.73 9.12 16.46
CA LYS A 12 3.38 9.79 15.32
C LYS A 12 3.18 9.04 13.99
N GLU A 13 3.19 7.71 14.02
CA GLU A 13 2.98 6.89 12.82
C GLU A 13 1.54 7.04 12.32
N ILE A 14 0.57 7.09 13.24
CA ILE A 14 -0.84 7.28 12.90
C ILE A 14 -1.05 8.66 12.26
N THR A 15 -0.49 9.72 12.85
CA THR A 15 -0.60 11.08 12.30
C THR A 15 -0.03 11.15 10.89
N MET A 16 1.19 10.65 10.69
CA MET A 16 1.85 10.67 9.38
C MET A 16 1.07 9.86 8.32
N LEU A 17 0.57 8.67 8.68
CA LEU A 17 -0.26 7.88 7.77
C LEU A 17 -1.60 8.57 7.47
N SER A 18 -2.20 9.25 8.44
CA SER A 18 -3.45 9.99 8.21
C SER A 18 -3.25 11.16 7.25
N GLU A 19 -2.18 11.95 7.41
CA GLU A 19 -1.85 13.05 6.50
C GLU A 19 -1.66 12.54 5.07
N ILE A 20 -0.86 11.49 4.88
CA ILE A 20 -0.57 10.90 3.56
C ILE A 20 -1.83 10.32 2.90
N LEU A 21 -2.77 9.77 3.68
CA LEU A 21 -3.90 9.02 3.14
C LEU A 21 -5.20 9.81 3.06
N ASN A 22 -5.43 10.78 3.93
CA ASN A 22 -6.70 11.49 4.05
C ASN A 22 -6.63 12.94 3.59
N GLU A 23 -5.45 13.57 3.64
CA GLU A 23 -5.25 14.98 3.30
C GLU A 23 -4.31 15.12 2.08
N ILE A 24 -4.60 14.36 1.02
CA ILE A 24 -3.79 14.37 -0.21
C ILE A 24 -3.99 15.72 -0.92
N ASN A 25 -3.09 16.66 -0.65
CA ASN A 25 -3.02 17.98 -1.27
C ASN A 25 -1.93 18.08 -2.36
N HIS A 26 -1.31 16.96 -2.70
CA HIS A 26 -0.26 16.84 -3.71
C HIS A 26 -0.39 15.49 -4.47
N PRO A 27 0.20 15.35 -5.67
CA PRO A 27 0.23 14.05 -6.36
C PRO A 27 0.84 12.97 -5.47
N LEU A 28 0.09 11.88 -5.23
CA LEU A 28 0.55 10.76 -4.41
C LEU A 28 1.17 9.69 -5.31
N LEU A 29 2.46 9.40 -5.09
CA LEU A 29 3.16 8.30 -5.73
C LEU A 29 3.14 7.06 -4.83
N GLN A 30 2.57 5.96 -5.33
CA GLN A 30 2.59 4.67 -4.63
C GLN A 30 3.61 3.73 -5.27
N LEU A 31 4.56 3.23 -4.47
CA LEU A 31 5.55 2.24 -4.90
C LEU A 31 5.17 0.86 -4.35
N LEU A 32 4.85 -0.09 -5.23
CA LEU A 32 4.44 -1.44 -4.85
C LEU A 32 5.48 -2.47 -5.31
N GLY A 33 6.12 -3.10 -4.33
CA GLY A 33 7.04 -4.23 -4.54
C GLY A 33 6.53 -5.50 -3.87
N GLY A 34 6.78 -6.65 -4.49
CA GLY A 34 6.45 -7.94 -3.87
C GLY A 34 6.71 -9.11 -4.80
N LYS A 35 6.68 -10.33 -4.22
CA LYS A 35 6.87 -11.56 -5.00
C LYS A 35 5.63 -11.88 -5.85
N ASN A 36 4.43 -11.63 -5.33
CA ASN A 36 3.17 -11.96 -5.98
C ASN A 36 2.03 -11.01 -5.56
N PHE A 37 0.94 -10.98 -6.34
CA PHE A 37 -0.20 -10.08 -6.14
C PHE A 37 -0.90 -10.31 -4.79
N ASN A 38 -1.04 -11.57 -4.37
CA ASN A 38 -1.76 -11.93 -3.15
C ASN A 38 -1.20 -11.27 -1.88
N GLN A 39 0.12 -11.06 -1.81
CA GLN A 39 0.76 -10.37 -0.69
C GLN A 39 0.43 -8.88 -0.63
N ASN A 40 0.08 -8.27 -1.76
CA ASN A 40 -0.15 -6.83 -1.89
C ASN A 40 -1.61 -6.47 -2.22
N LYS A 41 -2.52 -7.45 -2.22
CA LYS A 41 -3.91 -7.25 -2.63
C LYS A 41 -4.62 -6.16 -1.83
N SER A 42 -4.39 -6.08 -0.52
CA SER A 42 -4.96 -5.03 0.33
C SER A 42 -4.39 -3.63 0.04
N ASN A 43 -3.13 -3.56 -0.43
CA ASN A 43 -2.47 -2.29 -0.75
C ASN A 43 -2.99 -1.67 -2.05
N PHE A 44 -3.61 -2.47 -2.92
CA PHE A 44 -4.29 -1.97 -4.12
C PHE A 44 -5.58 -1.18 -3.80
N ASN A 45 -6.15 -1.29 -2.60
CA ASN A 45 -7.27 -0.43 -2.19
C ASN A 45 -6.87 1.07 -2.13
N LEU A 46 -5.57 1.35 -2.07
CA LEU A 46 -5.02 2.71 -2.10
C LEU A 46 -4.81 3.23 -3.53
N ALA A 47 -5.00 2.39 -4.55
CA ALA A 47 -4.80 2.77 -5.95
C ALA A 47 -5.68 3.96 -6.37
N ASN A 48 -6.89 4.06 -5.82
CA ASN A 48 -7.83 5.16 -6.10
C ASN A 48 -7.36 6.51 -5.55
N LYS A 49 -6.41 6.50 -4.62
CA LYS A 49 -5.84 7.72 -4.01
C LYS A 49 -4.51 8.12 -4.63
N ALA A 50 -3.81 7.16 -5.25
CA ALA A 50 -2.53 7.39 -5.89
C ALA A 50 -2.73 8.04 -7.27
N SER A 51 -1.98 9.11 -7.54
CA SER A 51 -1.93 9.70 -8.88
C SER A 51 -1.08 8.87 -9.84
N CYS A 52 -0.10 8.13 -9.30
CA CYS A 52 0.73 7.22 -10.06
C CYS A 52 1.09 6.01 -9.19
N ILE A 53 1.09 4.82 -9.79
CA ILE A 53 1.50 3.58 -9.14
C ILE A 53 2.65 2.99 -9.93
N VAL A 54 3.79 2.81 -9.28
CA VAL A 54 4.94 2.10 -9.84
C VAL A 54 4.98 0.70 -9.25
N VAL A 55 4.95 -0.31 -10.12
CA VAL A 55 4.95 -1.72 -9.73
C VAL A 55 6.28 -2.36 -10.09
N GLY A 56 6.94 -2.96 -9.11
CA GLY A 56 8.24 -3.62 -9.26
C GLY A 56 8.29 -5.04 -8.69
N GLY A 57 9.43 -5.72 -8.85
CA GLY A 57 9.65 -7.07 -8.34
C GLY A 57 8.91 -8.14 -9.13
N GLY A 58 8.37 -9.16 -8.45
CA GLY A 58 7.59 -10.23 -9.08
C GLY A 58 6.18 -9.79 -9.50
N LEU A 59 5.64 -8.73 -8.88
CA LEU A 59 4.37 -8.13 -9.27
C LEU A 59 4.36 -7.61 -10.71
N GLN A 60 5.48 -7.07 -11.20
CA GLN A 60 5.54 -6.53 -12.55
C GLN A 60 5.26 -7.60 -13.62
N ILE A 61 5.61 -8.86 -13.35
CA ILE A 61 5.41 -9.98 -14.28
C ILE A 61 3.92 -10.26 -14.42
N PHE A 62 3.19 -10.24 -13.30
CA PHE A 62 1.74 -10.42 -13.27
C PHE A 62 1.03 -9.32 -14.09
N PHE A 63 1.40 -8.05 -13.89
CA PHE A 63 0.79 -6.94 -14.64
C PHE A 63 1.17 -6.95 -16.13
N LYS A 64 2.42 -7.30 -16.47
CA LYS A 64 2.81 -7.48 -17.87
C LYS A 64 2.00 -8.58 -18.55
N ALA A 65 1.77 -9.69 -17.86
CA ALA A 65 0.97 -10.81 -18.40
C ALA A 65 -0.53 -10.48 -18.52
N ALA A 66 -1.06 -9.59 -17.67
CA ALA A 66 -2.47 -9.18 -17.71
C ALA A 66 -2.78 -8.12 -18.79
N TRP A 67 -1.75 -7.45 -19.33
CA TRP A 67 -1.89 -6.41 -20.37
C TRP A 67 -1.70 -6.95 -21.79
N ILE A 68 -1.19 -8.18 -21.94
CA ILE A 68 -1.10 -8.92 -23.20
C ILE A 68 -2.38 -9.72 -23.36
#